data_AF-A0A2S4Y4M1-F1
#
_entry.id   AF-A0A2S4Y4M1-F1
#
_cell.length_a   1.000
_cell.length_b   1.000
_cell.length_c   1.000
_cell.angle_alpha   90.00
_cell.angle_beta   90.00
_cell.angle_gamma   90.00
#
_symmetry.space_group_name_H-M   'P 1'
#
loop_
_entity.id
_entity.type
_entity.pdbx_description
1 polymer ?
#
loop_
_entity_poly.entity_id
_entity_poly.type
_entity_poly.pdbx_seq_one_letter_code
_entity_poly.pdbx_strand_id
1 'polypeptide(L)'
;MLPPCYHAGMATDRKQTQLRFDPQVLAAGKEAAAARGLDFNRYVERLIVEDTTGVRAAGMAAAQRLIEEHGAFLDDLERQLDAPYQPGAAA
;
A
#
# COMPACT_ATOMS: atom_id res chain seq x y z
N MET A 1 -15.02 -21.67 -4.17
CA MET A 1 -13.57 -21.91 -4.33
C MET A 1 -12.93 -20.59 -4.71
N LEU A 2 -12.18 -19.96 -3.80
CA LEU A 2 -11.41 -18.75 -4.14
C LEU A 2 -10.15 -19.15 -4.92
N PRO A 3 -9.69 -18.34 -5.89
CA PRO A 3 -8.45 -18.60 -6.59
C PRO A 3 -7.28 -18.74 -5.61
N PRO A 4 -6.29 -19.62 -5.88
CA PRO A 4 -5.22 -19.95 -4.93
C PRO A 4 -4.36 -18.75 -4.48
N CYS A 5 -4.40 -17.63 -5.21
CA CYS A 5 -3.76 -16.37 -4.80
C CYS A 5 -4.44 -15.65 -3.62
N TYR A 6 -5.62 -16.11 -3.17
CA TYR A 6 -6.36 -15.54 -2.02
C TYR A 6 -6.20 -16.35 -0.72
N HIS A 7 -5.37 -17.41 -0.70
CA HIS A 7 -5.08 -18.10 0.55
C HIS A 7 -4.13 -17.26 1.42
N ALA A 8 -4.61 -16.92 2.62
CA ALA A 8 -3.79 -16.37 3.69
C ALA A 8 -2.64 -17.35 3.98
N GLY A 9 -1.43 -17.02 3.52
CA GLY A 9 -0.24 -17.87 3.64
C GLY A 9 0.59 -18.03 2.36
N MET A 10 0.09 -17.64 1.18
CA MET A 10 0.88 -17.65 -0.08
C MET A 10 1.48 -16.28 -0.47
N ALA A 11 1.35 -15.27 0.37
CA ALA A 11 2.18 -14.07 0.23
C ALA A 11 3.58 -14.41 0.76
N THR A 12 4.53 -14.68 -0.13
CA THR A 12 5.93 -14.69 0.30
C THR A 12 6.23 -13.34 0.93
N ASP A 13 6.79 -13.32 2.15
CA ASP A 13 7.12 -12.09 2.89
C ASP A 13 7.97 -11.11 2.06
N ARG A 14 8.72 -11.64 1.09
CA ARG A 14 9.27 -10.85 0.00
C ARG A 14 8.20 -10.55 -1.05
N LYS A 15 7.70 -9.32 -1.01
CA LYS A 15 7.11 -8.68 -2.19
C LYS A 15 8.20 -8.55 -3.26
N GLN A 16 8.20 -9.43 -4.26
CA GLN A 16 9.08 -9.27 -5.41
C GLN A 16 8.44 -8.27 -6.37
N THR A 17 8.99 -7.05 -6.43
CA THR A 17 8.58 -6.07 -7.45
C THR A 17 9.22 -6.48 -8.77
N GLN A 18 8.46 -7.16 -9.63
CA GLN A 18 8.92 -7.52 -10.98
C GLN A 18 8.97 -6.26 -11.86
N LEU A 19 10.10 -5.56 -11.84
CA LEU A 19 10.33 -4.36 -12.64
C LEU A 19 11.04 -4.73 -13.95
N ARG A 20 10.54 -4.18 -15.06
CA ARG A 20 11.20 -4.24 -16.36
C ARG A 20 11.84 -2.89 -16.62
N PHE A 21 13.14 -2.91 -16.87
CA PHE A 21 13.91 -1.72 -17.16
C PHE A 21 14.35 -1.74 -18.63
N ASP A 22 14.43 -0.55 -19.22
CA ASP A 22 15.22 -0.37 -20.43
C ASP A 22 16.67 -0.83 -20.17
N PRO A 23 17.35 -1.48 -21.14
CA PRO A 23 18.70 -1.99 -20.94
C PRO A 23 19.71 -0.94 -20.46
N GLN A 24 19.61 0.31 -20.92
CA GLN A 24 20.52 1.38 -20.50
C GLN A 24 20.25 1.80 -19.06
N VAL A 25 18.97 1.88 -18.67
CA VAL A 25 18.55 2.16 -17.30
C VAL A 25 18.99 1.05 -16.34
N LEU A 26 18.88 -0.21 -16.78
CA LEU A 26 19.34 -1.35 -16.00
C LEU A 26 20.86 -1.30 -15.76
N ALA A 27 21.64 -0.96 -16.78
CA ALA A 27 23.10 -0.84 -16.65
C ALA A 27 23.48 0.28 -15.67
N ALA A 28 22.94 1.49 -15.86
CA ALA A 28 23.19 2.63 -14.98
C ALA A 28 22.75 2.33 -13.53
N GLY A 29 21.62 1.66 -13.36
CA GLY A 29 21.12 1.25 -12.05
C GLY A 29 22.03 0.25 -11.34
N LYS A 30 22.61 -0.70 -12.07
CA LYS A 30 23.59 -1.65 -11.52
C LYS A 30 24.89 -0.96 -11.11
N GLU A 31 25.40 -0.03 -11.92
CA GLU A 31 26.57 0.77 -11.55
C GLU A 31 26.32 1.62 -10.30
N ALA A 32 25.15 2.26 -10.23
CA ALA A 32 24.76 3.07 -9.08
C ALA A 32 24.60 2.24 -7.79
N ALA A 33 24.12 1.00 -7.90
CA ALA A 33 24.05 0.05 -6.79
C ALA A 33 25.45 -0.39 -6.34
N ALA A 34 26.33 -0.72 -7.29
CA ALA A 34 27.71 -1.12 -7.03
C ALA A 34 28.51 0.00 -6.36
N ALA A 35 28.36 1.24 -6.81
CA ALA A 35 28.98 2.43 -6.19
C ALA A 35 28.56 2.64 -4.73
N ARG A 36 27.42 2.07 -4.32
CA ARG A 36 26.88 2.11 -2.95
C ARG A 36 27.13 0.81 -2.17
N GLY A 37 27.81 -0.17 -2.76
CA GLY A 37 28.02 -1.48 -2.15
C GLY A 37 26.74 -2.28 -1.91
N LEU A 38 25.68 -2.02 -2.68
CA LEU A 38 24.38 -2.67 -2.56
C LEU A 38 24.16 -3.67 -3.70
N ASP A 39 23.42 -4.74 -3.43
CA ASP A 39 22.82 -5.51 -4.52
C ASP A 39 21.77 -4.65 -5.23
N PHE A 40 21.57 -4.91 -6.53
CA PHE A 40 20.69 -4.10 -7.36
C PHE A 40 19.23 -4.09 -6.87
N ASN A 41 18.70 -5.21 -6.38
CA ASN A 41 17.32 -5.26 -5.90
C ASN A 41 17.15 -4.46 -4.60
N ARG A 42 18.09 -4.57 -3.67
CA ARG A 42 18.09 -3.77 -2.43
C ARG A 42 18.31 -2.28 -2.68
N TYR A 43 19.10 -1.94 -3.69
CA TYR A 43 19.22 -0.56 -4.14
C TYR A 43 17.89 -0.01 -4.64
N VAL A 44 17.19 -0.75 -5.50
CA VAL A 44 15.88 -0.35 -6.03
C VAL A 44 14.82 -0.28 -4.92
N GLU A 45 14.78 -1.25 -4.01
CA GLU A 45 13.90 -1.24 -2.84
C GLU A 45 14.09 0.03 -2.02
N ARG A 46 15.35 0.38 -1.73
CA ARG A 46 15.68 1.57 -0.98
C ARG A 46 15.22 2.85 -1.69
N LEU A 47 15.41 2.96 -3.00
CA LEU A 47 14.91 4.09 -3.78
C LEU A 47 13.39 4.21 -3.69
N ILE A 48 12.66 3.11 -3.83
CA ILE A 48 11.19 3.10 -3.73
C ILE A 48 10.76 3.55 -2.35
N VAL A 49 11.39 3.04 -1.28
CA VAL A 49 11.06 3.43 0.08
C VAL A 49 11.35 4.91 0.32
N GLU A 50 12.52 5.41 -0.11
CA GLU A 50 12.90 6.82 0.02
C GLU A 50 11.89 7.74 -0.70
N ASP A 51 11.49 7.40 -1.92
CA ASP A 51 10.54 8.18 -2.73
C ASP A 51 9.11 8.14 -2.16
N THR A 52 8.68 6.97 -1.67
CA THR A 52 7.29 6.79 -1.19
C THR A 52 7.08 7.20 0.26
N THR A 53 8.13 7.27 1.10
CA THR A 53 7.98 7.55 2.53
C THR A 53 7.37 8.93 2.79
N GLY A 54 7.78 9.96 2.04
CA GLY A 54 7.21 11.31 2.18
C GLY A 54 5.73 11.37 1.80
N VAL A 55 5.37 10.76 0.67
CA VAL A 55 3.98 10.67 0.20
C VAL A 55 3.12 9.87 1.17
N ARG A 56 3.65 8.76 1.70
CA ARG A 56 2.98 7.96 2.74
C ARG A 56 2.73 8.78 3.99
N ALA A 57 3.74 9.51 4.48
CA ALA A 57 3.59 10.35 5.67
C ALA A 57 2.53 11.45 5.45
N ALA A 58 2.55 12.12 4.29
CA ALA A 58 1.55 13.12 3.93
C ALA A 58 0.13 12.53 3.84
N GLY A 59 0.00 11.35 3.24
CA GLY A 59 -1.27 10.62 3.15
C GLY A 59 -1.82 10.24 4.52
N MET A 60 -0.97 9.69 5.41
CA MET A 60 -1.37 9.37 6.78
C MET A 60 -1.79 10.61 7.58
N ALA A 61 -1.07 11.72 7.44
CA ALA A 61 -1.43 12.98 8.08
C ALA A 61 -2.76 13.55 7.55
N ALA A 62 -3.02 13.41 6.25
CA ALA A 62 -4.31 13.79 5.67
C ALA A 62 -5.45 12.91 6.17
N ALA A 63 -5.26 11.59 6.22
CA ALA A 63 -6.24 10.65 6.77
C ALA A 63 -6.53 10.93 8.25
N GLN A 64 -5.49 11.20 9.04
CA GLN A 64 -5.64 11.56 10.45
C GLN A 64 -6.48 12.83 10.62
N ARG A 65 -6.19 13.89 9.84
CA ARG A 65 -7.00 15.12 9.85
C ARG A 65 -8.46 14.87 9.46
N LEU A 66 -8.70 14.04 8.45
CA LEU A 66 -10.06 13.67 8.04
C LEU A 66 -10.83 12.99 9.20
N ILE A 67 -10.17 12.08 9.92
CA ILE A 67 -10.77 11.38 11.07
C ILE A 67 -10.99 12.35 12.24
N GLU A 68 -10.05 13.25 12.50
CA GLU A 68 -10.22 14.28 13.55
C GLU A 68 -11.39 15.22 13.25
N GLU A 69 -11.58 15.59 11.98
CA GLU A 69 -12.64 16.51 11.55
C GLU A 69 -14.01 15.82 11.41
N HIS A 70 -14.03 14.56 10.97
CA HIS A 70 -15.27 13.88 10.56
C HIS A 70 -15.50 12.52 11.24
N GLY A 71 -14.68 12.14 12.22
CA GLY A 71 -14.73 10.80 12.84
C GLY A 71 -16.09 10.44 13.39
N ALA A 72 -16.73 11.33 14.15
CA ALA A 72 -18.06 11.09 14.70
C ALA A 72 -19.14 10.85 13.62
N PHE A 73 -19.01 11.51 12.46
CA PHE A 73 -19.90 11.27 11.32
C PHE A 73 -19.61 9.92 10.67
N LEU A 74 -18.33 9.58 10.47
CA LEU A 74 -17.92 8.30 9.90
C LEU A 74 -18.35 7.12 10.80
N ASP A 75 -18.23 7.25 12.12
CA ASP A 75 -18.66 6.23 13.09
C ASP A 75 -20.18 6.03 13.10
N ASP A 76 -20.95 7.10 12.88
CA ASP A 76 -22.41 6.99 12.75
C ASP A 76 -22.80 6.32 11.42
N LEU A 77 -22.13 6.69 10.33
CA LEU A 77 -22.32 6.07 9.04
C LEU A 77 -22.00 4.57 9.06
N GLU A 78 -20.88 4.17 9.68
CA GLU A 78 -20.49 2.77 9.82
C GLU A 78 -21.55 1.99 10.61
N ARG A 79 -22.04 2.53 11.72
CA ARG A 79 -23.14 1.91 12.50
C ARG A 79 -24.43 1.75 11.71
N GLN A 80 -24.80 2.72 10.87
CA GLN A 80 -25.99 2.63 10.03
C GLN A 80 -25.84 1.57 8.93
N LEU A 81 -24.64 1.44 8.36
CA LEU A 81 -24.36 0.46 7.30
C LEU A 81 -24.25 -0.97 7.83
N ASP A 82 -23.70 -1.14 9.04
CA ASP A 82 -23.59 -2.44 9.70
C ASP A 82 -24.89 -2.87 10.39
N ALA A 83 -25.87 -1.97 10.53
CA ALA A 83 -27.18 -2.32 11.05
C ALA A 83 -27.85 -3.34 10.11
N PRO A 84 -28.36 -4.47 10.63
CA PRO A 84 -29.06 -5.43 9.80
C PRO A 84 -30.30 -4.78 9.19
N TYR A 85 -30.38 -4.80 7.86
CA TYR A 85 -31.56 -4.35 7.12
C TYR A 85 -32.79 -5.12 7.61
N GLN A 86 -33.72 -4.42 8.27
CA GLN A 86 -35.01 -4.97 8.69
C GLN A 86 -36.10 -4.46 7.72
N PRO A 87 -36.52 -5.25 6.72
CA PRO A 87 -37.67 -4.90 5.90
C PRO A 87 -38.94 -5.01 6.77
N GLY A 88 -39.63 -3.89 7.01
CA GLY A 88 -40.96 -3.92 7.62
C GLY A 88 -41.35 -2.80 8.60
N ALA A 89 -40.51 -1.78 8.81
CA ALA A 89 -40.84 -0.65 9.72
C ALA A 89 -41.42 0.58 9.00
N ALA A 90 -42.31 0.36 8.04
CA ALA A 90 -43.19 1.40 7.52
C ALA A 90 -44.64 0.91 7.65
N ALA A 91 -45.36 1.48 8.60
CA ALA A 91 -46.80 1.37 8.78
C ALA A 91 -47.38 2.78 8.89
#